data_AF-A0AAU9CTP1-F1
#
_entry.id   AF-A0AAU9CTP1-F1
#
_cell.length_a   1.000
_cell.length_b   1.000
_cell.length_c   1.000
_cell.angle_alpha   90.00
_cell.angle_beta   90.00
_cell.angle_gamma   90.00
#
_symmetry.space_group_name_H-M   'P 1'
#
loop_
_entity.id
_entity.type
_entity.pdbx_description
1 polymer ?
#
loop_
_entity_poly.entity_id
_entity_poly.type
_entity_poly.pdbx_seq_one_letter_code
_entity_poly.pdbx_strand_id
1 'polypeptide(L)' 'MEKETEKHKAFPQELPKPTWYPLVLSMGVALIFWGIVTQYVMSLIGLGLFFYGLVGWINDLRDEYNESGNE' A
#
# COMPACT_ATOMS: atom_id res chain seq x y z
N MET A 1 -45.68 5.07 11.07
CA MET A 1 -44.80 4.59 10.00
C MET A 1 -43.60 5.51 9.96
N GLU A 2 -42.63 5.31 10.84
CA GLU A 2 -41.48 6.21 10.98
C GLU A 2 -40.24 5.37 11.26
N LYS A 3 -39.79 4.67 10.21
CA LYS A 3 -38.45 4.06 10.16
C LYS A 3 -37.61 4.84 9.16
N GLU A 4 -37.68 6.17 9.22
CA GLU A 4 -36.76 7.02 8.45
C GLU A 4 -35.46 7.19 9.24
N THR A 5 -34.35 6.85 8.59
CA THR A 5 -32.98 7.24 8.93
C THR A 5 -32.23 6.46 10.02
N GLU A 6 -32.25 5.12 9.97
CA GLU A 6 -31.03 4.35 10.32
C GLU A 6 -29.98 4.66 9.25
N LYS A 7 -29.33 5.81 9.42
CA LYS A 7 -28.22 6.31 8.63
C LYS A 7 -27.17 5.21 8.58
N HIS A 8 -27.19 4.43 7.50
CA HIS A 8 -26.12 3.49 7.18
C HIS A 8 -24.83 4.29 7.22
N LYS A 9 -24.06 4.10 8.29
CA LYS A 9 -22.82 4.83 8.55
C LYS A 9 -21.78 4.25 7.59
N ALA A 10 -21.89 4.64 6.33
CA ALA A 10 -21.09 4.11 5.25
C ALA A 10 -19.72 4.81 5.19
N PHE A 11 -18.97 4.87 6.30
CA PHE A 11 -17.56 5.26 6.29
C PHE A 11 -16.85 4.67 7.52
N PRO A 12 -15.62 4.14 7.39
CA PRO A 12 -14.76 3.94 8.55
C PRO A 12 -14.58 5.27 9.29
N GLN A 13 -14.58 5.23 10.62
CA GLN A 13 -14.53 6.42 11.49
C GLN A 13 -13.22 7.20 11.36
N GLU A 14 -12.16 6.51 10.94
CA GLU A 14 -10.83 7.06 10.73
C GLU A 14 -10.37 6.78 9.30
N LEU A 15 -9.79 7.80 8.67
CA LEU A 15 -9.15 7.64 7.37
C LEU A 15 -7.81 6.92 7.60
N PRO A 16 -7.52 5.85 6.83
CA PRO A 16 -6.23 5.17 6.92
C PRO A 16 -5.12 6.18 6.66
N LYS A 17 -4.01 6.02 7.39
CA LYS A 17 -2.86 6.92 7.28
C LYS A 17 -2.35 6.90 5.82
N PRO A 18 -1.91 8.03 5.25
CA PRO A 18 -1.43 8.05 3.87
C PRO A 18 -0.19 7.16 3.67
N THR A 19 -0.38 5.99 3.07
CA THR A 19 0.66 5.00 2.75
C THR A 19 1.41 5.37 1.46
N TRP A 20 2.71 5.60 1.54
CA TRP A 20 3.56 5.88 0.37
C TRP A 20 4.13 4.63 -0.32
N TYR A 21 4.04 3.46 0.31
CA TYR A 21 4.63 2.21 -0.20
C TYR A 21 4.13 1.75 -1.59
N PRO A 22 2.83 1.87 -1.97
CA PRO A 22 2.35 1.48 -3.30
C PRO A 22 3.05 2.24 -4.44
N LEU A 23 3.42 3.50 -4.19
CA LEU A 23 4.11 4.35 -5.16
C LEU A 23 5.55 3.86 -5.37
N VAL A 24 6.27 3.55 -4.29
CA VAL A 24 7.63 3.01 -4.34
C VAL A 24 7.66 1.66 -5.04
N LEU A 25 6.67 0.80 -4.75
CA LEU A 25 6.52 -0.51 -5.38
C LEU A 25 6.28 -0.38 -6.89
N SER A 26 5.37 0.51 -7.29
CA SER A 26 5.08 0.78 -8.71
C SER A 26 6.31 1.29 -9.47
N MET A 27 7.10 2.16 -8.84
CA MET A 27 8.37 2.64 -9.39
C MET A 27 9.39 1.50 -9.56
N GLY A 28 9.51 0.63 -8.56
CA GLY A 28 10.35 -0.57 -8.63
C GLY A 28 9.96 -1.47 -9.81
N VAL A 29 8.66 -1.73 -9.99
CA VAL A 29 8.14 -2.51 -11.13
C VAL A 29 8.49 -1.86 -12.47
N ALA A 30 8.29 -0.54 -12.60
CA ALA A 30 8.62 0.19 -13.82
C ALA A 30 10.13 0.08 -14.15
N LEU A 31 10.99 0.22 -13.15
CA LEU A 31 12.45 0.11 -13.31
C LEU A 31 12.91 -1.31 -13.63
N ILE A 32 12.24 -2.36 -13.12
CA ILE A 32 12.53 -3.75 -13.48
C ILE A 32 12.26 -3.96 -14.97
N PHE A 33 11.04 -3.64 -15.43
CA PHE A 33 10.66 -3.87 -16.82
C PHE A 33 11.48 -3.02 -17.80
N TRP A 34 11.73 -1.76 -17.45
CA TRP A 34 12.59 -0.88 -18.26
C TRP A 34 14.07 -1.30 -18.23
N GLY A 35 14.55 -1.72 -17.05
CA GLY A 35 15.92 -2.13 -16.82
C GLY A 35 16.28 -3.42 -17.54
N ILE A 36 15.37 -4.39 -17.62
CA ILE A 36 15.59 -5.64 -18.37
C ILE A 36 15.90 -5.35 -19.85
N VAL A 37 15.27 -4.32 -20.44
CA VAL A 37 15.47 -3.94 -21.84
C VAL A 37 16.76 -3.13 -22.04
N THR A 38 17.13 -2.29 -21.07
CA THR A 38 18.22 -1.31 -21.22
C THR A 38 19.52 -1.74 -20.55
N GLN A 39 19.48 -2.09 -19.26
CA GLN A 39 20.64 -2.37 -18.41
C GLN A 39 20.26 -3.26 -17.20
N TYR A 40 20.93 -4.40 -17.05
CA TYR A 40 20.71 -5.32 -15.91
C TYR A 40 20.89 -4.67 -14.53
N VAL A 41 21.77 -3.67 -14.41
CA VAL A 41 21.99 -2.92 -13.15
C VAL A 41 20.73 -2.17 -12.73
N MET A 42 20.01 -1.55 -13.66
CA MET A 42 18.75 -0.85 -13.36
C MET A 42 17.66 -1.83 -12.95
N SER A 43 17.65 -3.03 -13.53
CA SER A 43 16.73 -4.10 -13.12
C SER A 43 17.00 -4.55 -11.68
N LEU A 44 18.27 -4.71 -11.28
CA LEU A 44 18.63 -5.05 -9.89
C LEU A 44 18.20 -3.96 -8.89
N ILE A 45 18.36 -2.69 -9.24
CA ILE A 45 17.91 -1.56 -8.39
C ILE A 45 16.38 -1.59 -8.27
N GLY A 46 15.67 -1.78 -9.38
CA GLY A 46 14.21 -1.92 -9.38
C GLY A 46 13.73 -3.10 -8.54
N LEU A 47 14.45 -4.23 -8.59
CA LEU A 47 14.18 -5.41 -7.77
C LEU A 47 14.33 -5.10 -6.27
N GLY A 48 15.39 -4.39 -5.88
CA GLY A 48 15.59 -3.95 -4.50
C GLY A 48 14.46 -3.03 -4.01
N LEU A 49 14.07 -2.05 -4.82
CA LEU A 49 12.95 -1.15 -4.51
C LEU A 49 11.61 -1.89 -4.41
N PHE A 50 11.39 -2.88 -5.28
CA PHE A 50 10.20 -3.71 -5.25
C PHE A 50 10.07 -4.47 -3.92
N PHE A 51 11.13 -5.16 -3.49
CA PHE A 51 11.12 -5.86 -2.20
C PHE A 51 10.97 -4.91 -1.01
N TYR A 52 11.68 -3.77 -1.03
CA TYR A 52 11.56 -2.77 0.01
C TYR A 52 10.13 -2.22 0.13
N GLY A 53 9.52 -1.84 -1.01
CA GLY A 53 8.14 -1.38 -1.07
C GLY A 53 7.14 -2.43 -0.60
N LEU A 54 7.35 -3.70 -1.00
CA LEU A 54 6.45 -4.80 -0.62
C LEU A 54 6.52 -5.12 0.88
N VAL A 55 7.73 -5.22 1.44
CA VAL A 55 7.93 -5.46 2.88
C VAL A 55 7.39 -4.30 3.71
N GLY A 56 7.71 -3.06 3.32
CA GLY A 56 7.21 -1.87 3.99
C GLY A 56 5.69 -1.78 3.97
N TRP A 57 5.06 -2.07 2.82
CA TRP A 57 3.61 -2.05 2.69
C TRP A 57 2.92 -3.12 3.52
N ILE A 58 3.46 -4.35 3.52
CA ILE A 58 2.90 -5.46 4.31
C ILE A 58 3.01 -5.15 5.80
N ASN A 59 4.11 -4.56 6.25
CA ASN A 59 4.26 -4.19 7.65
C ASN A 59 3.31 -3.06 8.05
N ASP A 60 3.16 -2.04 7.20
CA ASP A 60 2.22 -0.93 7.39
C ASP A 60 0.78 -1.43 7.54
N LEU A 61 0.35 -2.34 6.66
CA LEU A 61 -0.99 -2.93 6.70
C LEU A 61 -1.20 -3.80 7.94
N ARG A 62 -0.14 -4.46 8.42
CA ARG A 62 -0.19 -5.30 9.62
C ARG A 62 -0.28 -4.46 10.89
N ASP A 63 0.47 -3.36 10.96
CA ASP A 63 0.43 -2.43 12.06
C ASP A 63 -0.95 -1.76 12.16
N GLU A 64 -1.53 -1.39 11.02
CA GLU A 64 -2.89 -0.83 10.94
C GLU A 64 -3.97 -1.84 11.38
N TYR A 65 -3.86 -3.11 10.97
CA TYR A 65 -4.76 -4.17 11.43
C TYR A 65 -4.72 -4.35 12.95
N ASN A 66 -3.51 -4.36 13.53
CA ASN A 66 -3.33 -4.52 14.97
C ASN A 66 -3.85 -3.30 15.74
N GLU A 67 -3.69 -2.07 15.25
CA GLU A 67 -4.25 -0.87 15.91
C GLU A 67 -5.78 -0.93 15.99
N SER A 68 -6.46 -1.38 14.93
CA SER A 68 -7.94 -1.42 14.86
C SER A 68 -8.62 -2.45 15.78
N GLY A 69 -7.88 -3.46 16.26
CA GLY A 69 -8.42 -4.52 17.12
C GLY A 69 -8.34 -4.24 18.62
N ASN A 70 -7.77 -3.09 19.01
CA ASN A 70 -7.46 -2.76 20.40
C ASN A 70 -8.43 -1.76 21.03
N GLU A 71 -9.44 -1.32 20.27
CA GLU A 71 -10.50 -0.39 20.70
C GLU A 71 -11.81 -1.11 21.02
#